data_AF-A0A966A164-F1
#
_entry.id   AF-A0A966A164-F1
#
_cell.length_a   1.000
_cell.length_b   1.000
_cell.length_c   1.000
_cell.angle_alpha   90.00
_cell.angle_beta   90.00
_cell.angle_gamma   90.00
#
_symmetry.space_group_name_H-M   'P 1'
#
loop_
_entity.id
_entity.type
_entity.pdbx_description
1 polymer ?
#
loop_
_entity_poly.entity_id
_entity_poly.type
_entity_poly.pdbx_seq_one_letter_code
_entity_poly.pdbx_strand_id
1 'polypeptide(L)'
;MAGLITMGLLPGQSIEISGIDAAKRWNRTGLVIECGATYRFEVTNVTGWRDGKIETDPDGYEKLHLLPLLPARRYPFARWLKLIGAIGTSAGDYFPIGMGRTRKATAAGELYCFANDASFRYHDNDGQLTLKVFRED
;
A
#
# COMPACT_ATOMS: atom_id res chain seq x y z
N MET A 1 2.94 -18.26 19.78
CA MET A 1 4.02 -17.35 20.22
C MET A 1 4.95 -17.11 19.04
N ALA A 2 4.72 -16.03 18.30
CA ALA A 2 5.68 -15.46 17.36
C ALA A 2 5.53 -13.94 17.52
N GLY A 3 6.33 -13.37 18.42
CA GLY A 3 6.43 -11.91 18.53
C GLY A 3 7.03 -11.41 17.23
N LEU A 4 6.23 -10.72 16.42
CA LEU A 4 6.73 -9.98 15.27
C LEU A 4 7.72 -8.95 15.79
N ILE A 5 9.02 -9.19 15.56
CA ILE A 5 10.08 -8.22 15.78
C ILE A 5 9.81 -7.08 14.80
N THR A 6 9.44 -5.91 15.32
CA THR A 6 9.40 -4.68 14.53
C THR A 6 10.82 -4.39 14.06
N MET A 7 11.09 -4.48 12.76
CA MET A 7 12.41 -4.22 12.20
C MET A 7 12.36 -2.93 11.38
N GLY A 8 13.21 -1.97 11.73
CA GLY A 8 13.63 -0.92 10.81
C GLY A 8 14.68 -1.47 9.85
N LEU A 9 14.84 -0.84 8.69
CA LEU A 9 15.93 -1.14 7.75
C LEU A 9 17.11 -0.20 8.02
N LEU A 10 18.33 -0.69 7.97
CA LEU A 10 19.54 0.15 7.84
C LEU A 10 19.73 0.58 6.37
N PRO A 11 20.53 1.62 6.09
CA PRO A 11 20.82 2.04 4.72
C PRO A 11 21.39 0.89 3.88
N GLY A 12 20.89 0.72 2.66
CA GLY A 12 21.23 -0.38 1.77
C GLY A 12 20.53 -1.71 2.06
N GLN A 13 19.70 -1.80 3.10
CA GLN A 13 18.92 -3.02 3.37
C GLN A 13 17.58 -3.02 2.64
N SER A 14 17.07 -4.22 2.39
CA SER A 14 15.69 -4.41 1.93
C SER A 14 15.00 -5.56 2.64
N ILE A 15 13.68 -5.56 2.56
CA ILE A 15 12.80 -6.64 2.99
C ILE A 15 11.74 -6.90 1.93
N GLU A 16 11.29 -8.16 1.82
CA GLU A 16 10.12 -8.54 1.02
C GLU A 16 8.97 -8.90 1.96
N ILE A 17 7.83 -8.25 1.75
CA ILE A 17 6.61 -8.42 2.54
C ILE A 17 5.56 -9.07 1.62
N SER A 18 5.37 -10.36 1.80
CA SER A 18 4.40 -11.14 1.02
C SER A 18 2.99 -11.10 1.62
N GLY A 19 1.98 -11.32 0.78
CA GLY A 19 0.59 -11.47 1.23
C GLY A 19 -0.11 -10.17 1.57
N ILE A 20 0.30 -9.06 0.94
CA ILE A 20 -0.49 -7.82 0.95
C ILE A 20 -1.78 -8.10 0.17
N ASP A 21 -2.91 -8.02 0.85
CA ASP A 21 -4.22 -8.50 0.39
C ASP A 21 -5.14 -7.32 0.06
N ALA A 22 -5.70 -7.30 -1.15
CA ALA A 22 -6.59 -6.23 -1.63
C ALA A 22 -7.89 -6.13 -0.81
N ALA A 23 -8.36 -7.25 -0.26
CA ALA A 23 -9.57 -7.32 0.56
C ALA A 23 -9.36 -6.79 1.99
N LYS A 24 -8.12 -6.54 2.41
CA LYS A 24 -7.81 -5.99 3.74
C LYS A 24 -7.75 -4.47 3.72
N ARG A 25 -8.56 -3.85 4.59
CA ARG A 25 -8.49 -2.41 4.87
C ARG A 25 -7.13 -1.97 5.41
N TRP A 26 -6.44 -2.86 6.11
CA TRP A 26 -5.11 -2.60 6.64
C TRP A 26 -4.27 -3.86 6.55
N ASN A 27 -3.25 -3.83 5.70
CA ASN A 27 -2.18 -4.83 5.70
C ASN A 27 -1.07 -4.32 6.61
N ARG A 28 -0.98 -4.88 7.82
CA ARG A 28 0.11 -4.62 8.75
C ARG A 28 1.38 -5.28 8.24
N THR A 29 2.48 -4.54 8.11
CA THR A 29 3.73 -5.06 7.51
C THR A 29 4.80 -5.45 8.54
N GLY A 30 4.77 -4.91 9.76
CA GLY A 30 5.85 -5.06 10.74
C GLY A 30 7.09 -4.20 10.47
N LEU A 31 7.17 -3.53 9.32
CA LEU A 31 8.29 -2.65 8.96
C LEU A 31 8.14 -1.28 9.62
N VAL A 32 9.17 -0.80 10.31
CA VAL A 32 9.22 0.58 10.82
C VAL A 32 9.90 1.49 9.80
N ILE A 33 9.21 2.58 9.44
CA ILE A 33 9.71 3.66 8.61
C ILE A 33 10.29 4.75 9.51
N GLU A 34 11.48 5.22 9.18
CA GLU A 34 12.14 6.34 9.85
C GLU A 34 11.87 7.66 9.12
N CYS A 35 11.56 8.72 9.87
CA CYS A 35 11.37 10.05 9.30
C CYS A 35 12.68 10.56 8.69
N GLY A 36 12.60 11.10 7.48
CA GLY A 36 13.74 11.66 6.78
C GLY A 36 14.56 10.66 5.96
N ALA A 37 14.37 9.35 6.13
CA ALA A 37 15.02 8.35 5.29
C ALA A 37 14.29 8.18 3.94
N THR A 38 15.04 7.80 2.91
CA THR A 38 14.55 7.54 1.56
C THR A 38 14.29 6.05 1.37
N TYR A 39 13.08 5.71 0.96
CA TYR A 39 12.64 4.34 0.71
C TYR A 39 12.20 4.15 -0.73
N ARG A 40 12.64 3.05 -1.34
CA ARG A 40 12.16 2.54 -2.61
C ARG A 40 11.25 1.34 -2.38
N PHE A 41 10.06 1.43 -2.94
CA PHE A 41 8.98 0.46 -2.89
C PHE A 41 8.84 -0.17 -4.27
N GLU A 42 8.78 -1.49 -4.35
CA GLU A 42 8.59 -2.24 -5.58
C GLU A 42 7.59 -3.36 -5.35
N VAL A 43 6.59 -3.46 -6.22
CA VAL A 43 5.61 -4.53 -6.16
C VAL A 43 6.00 -5.66 -7.11
N THR A 44 5.97 -6.88 -6.59
CA THR A 44 6.20 -8.12 -7.34
C THR A 44 5.10 -9.13 -7.02
N ASN A 45 5.08 -10.25 -7.75
CA ASN A 45 4.20 -11.40 -7.49
C ASN A 45 2.70 -11.02 -7.35
N VAL A 46 2.21 -10.12 -8.20
CA VAL A 46 0.80 -9.73 -8.22
C VAL A 46 -0.04 -10.89 -8.72
N THR A 47 -1.01 -11.33 -7.91
CA THR A 47 -1.94 -12.40 -8.27
C THR A 47 -3.38 -11.93 -8.05
N GLY A 48 -4.18 -11.89 -9.12
CA GLY A 48 -5.62 -11.66 -9.05
C GLY A 48 -6.07 -10.29 -8.52
N TRP A 49 -5.26 -9.23 -8.62
CA TRP A 49 -5.60 -7.89 -8.11
C TRP A 49 -6.80 -7.29 -8.85
N ARG A 50 -7.96 -7.20 -8.17
CA ARG A 50 -9.21 -6.74 -8.80
C ARG A 50 -10.19 -6.09 -7.84
N ASP A 51 -11.09 -5.32 -8.44
CA ASP A 51 -12.27 -4.69 -7.83
C ASP A 51 -13.53 -5.34 -8.42
N GLY A 52 -14.10 -6.30 -7.69
CA GLY A 52 -15.20 -7.14 -8.18
C GLY A 52 -14.85 -7.84 -9.50
N LYS A 53 -15.41 -7.36 -10.62
CA LYS A 53 -15.16 -7.89 -11.97
C LYS A 53 -14.09 -7.13 -12.75
N ILE A 54 -13.50 -6.10 -12.17
CA ILE A 54 -12.52 -5.22 -12.83
C ILE A 54 -11.13 -5.71 -12.44
N GLU A 55 -10.50 -6.46 -13.34
CA GLU A 55 -9.08 -6.79 -13.22
C GLU A 55 -8.23 -5.55 -13.46
N THR A 56 -7.19 -5.39 -12.66
CA THR A 56 -6.25 -4.27 -12.72
C THR A 56 -4.92 -4.68 -12.10
N ASP A 57 -4.07 -3.71 -11.82
CA ASP A 57 -2.82 -3.90 -11.11
C ASP A 57 -2.74 -2.89 -9.95
N PRO A 58 -1.70 -2.97 -9.12
CA PRO A 58 -1.42 -2.01 -8.07
C PRO A 58 -1.27 -0.55 -8.51
N ASP A 59 -1.16 -0.21 -9.79
CA ASP A 59 -1.24 1.18 -10.25
C ASP A 59 -2.67 1.69 -10.36
N GLY A 60 -3.64 0.78 -10.40
CA GLY A 60 -5.05 1.06 -10.28
C GLY A 60 -5.68 1.58 -11.57
N TYR A 61 -6.96 1.93 -11.49
CA TYR A 61 -7.77 2.23 -12.66
C TYR A 61 -8.67 3.45 -12.50
N GLU A 62 -9.16 3.95 -13.63
CA GLU A 62 -10.13 5.04 -13.71
C GLU A 62 -11.23 4.65 -14.68
N LYS A 63 -12.49 4.97 -14.35
CA LYS A 63 -13.63 4.80 -15.26
C LYS A 63 -14.58 5.98 -15.11
N LEU A 64 -15.07 6.49 -16.23
CA LEU A 64 -15.92 7.69 -16.26
C LEU A 64 -17.17 7.55 -15.40
N HIS A 65 -17.82 6.38 -15.39
CA HIS A 65 -19.01 6.15 -14.58
C HIS A 65 -18.73 6.09 -13.06
N LEU A 66 -17.47 6.01 -12.63
CA LEU A 66 -17.08 6.06 -11.22
C LEU A 66 -16.75 7.48 -10.75
N LEU A 67 -16.82 8.50 -11.61
CA LEU A 67 -16.63 9.90 -11.20
C LEU A 67 -17.51 10.32 -10.01
N PRO A 68 -18.79 9.94 -9.92
CA PRO A 68 -19.62 10.27 -8.75
C PRO A 68 -19.13 9.63 -7.44
N LEU A 69 -18.32 8.57 -7.52
CA LEU A 69 -17.80 7.83 -6.36
C LEU A 69 -16.41 8.29 -5.93
N LEU A 70 -15.74 9.22 -6.63
CA LEU A 70 -14.42 9.71 -6.24
C LEU A 70 -14.30 10.12 -4.76
N PRO A 71 -15.29 10.79 -4.14
CA PRO A 71 -15.22 11.15 -2.72
C PRO A 71 -15.18 9.96 -1.77
N ALA A 72 -15.56 8.75 -2.23
CA ALA A 72 -15.54 7.55 -1.42
C ALA A 72 -14.15 6.90 -1.35
N ARG A 73 -13.19 7.29 -2.21
CA ARG A 73 -11.82 6.78 -2.15
C ARG A 73 -11.20 7.09 -0.79
N ARG A 74 -10.54 6.09 -0.20
CA ARG A 74 -9.77 6.31 1.03
C ARG A 74 -8.61 7.28 0.85
N TYR A 75 -7.99 7.29 -0.33
CA TYR A 75 -7.02 8.31 -0.73
C TYR A 75 -7.52 9.02 -2.00
N PRO A 76 -8.06 10.24 -1.90
CA PRO A 76 -8.78 10.90 -2.99
C PRO A 76 -7.90 11.27 -4.18
N PHE A 77 -6.58 11.39 -3.98
CA PHE A 77 -5.63 11.82 -5.00
C PHE A 77 -4.96 10.66 -5.77
N ALA A 78 -5.44 9.43 -5.61
CA ALA A 78 -4.99 8.28 -6.40
C ALA A 78 -6.15 7.54 -7.06
N ARG A 79 -5.81 6.72 -8.04
CA ARG A 79 -6.73 5.85 -8.80
C ARG A 79 -7.40 4.81 -7.90
N TRP A 80 -8.53 4.26 -8.33
CA TRP A 80 -9.15 3.11 -7.68
C TRP A 80 -8.19 1.92 -7.67
N LEU A 81 -8.18 1.16 -6.57
CA LEU A 81 -7.33 -0.01 -6.33
C LEU A 81 -5.82 0.22 -6.38
N LYS A 82 -5.35 1.47 -6.56
CA LYS A 82 -3.92 1.77 -6.46
C LYS A 82 -3.41 1.35 -5.07
N LEU A 83 -2.26 0.69 -4.99
CA LEU A 83 -1.64 0.38 -3.70
C LEU A 83 -1.23 1.68 -3.02
N ILE A 84 -1.70 1.86 -1.78
CA ILE A 84 -1.39 3.00 -0.92
C ILE A 84 -0.59 2.50 0.27
N GLY A 85 0.50 3.20 0.57
CA GLY A 85 1.20 3.07 1.84
C GLY A 85 0.65 4.05 2.88
N ALA A 86 0.70 3.68 4.14
CA ALA A 86 0.40 4.54 5.28
C ALA A 86 1.46 4.35 6.36
N ILE A 87 1.92 5.45 6.95
CA ILE A 87 2.79 5.41 8.13
C ILE A 87 1.87 5.56 9.36
N GLY A 88 1.71 4.48 10.11
CA GLY A 88 0.61 4.35 11.07
C GLY A 88 -0.76 4.18 10.40
N THR A 89 -1.82 4.15 11.22
CA THR A 89 -3.21 4.02 10.76
C THR A 89 -4.05 5.29 10.95
N SER A 90 -3.47 6.33 11.56
CA SER A 90 -4.08 7.66 11.64
C SER A 90 -4.17 8.28 10.24
N ALA A 91 -5.27 8.97 9.96
CA ALA A 91 -5.42 9.72 8.72
C ALA A 91 -4.35 10.82 8.64
N GLY A 92 -3.63 10.91 7.52
CA GLY A 92 -2.67 12.00 7.28
C GLY A 92 -1.41 11.58 6.52
N ASP A 93 -0.87 10.39 6.80
CA ASP A 93 0.42 9.95 6.24
C ASP A 93 0.27 8.88 5.15
N TYR A 94 -0.70 9.07 4.27
CA TYR A 94 -0.94 8.18 3.13
C TYR A 94 -0.11 8.62 1.93
N PHE A 95 0.33 7.65 1.13
CA PHE A 95 1.07 7.92 -0.09
C PHE A 95 0.83 6.84 -1.14
N PRO A 96 0.59 7.21 -2.42
CA PRO A 96 0.42 6.22 -3.46
C PRO A 96 1.75 5.50 -3.72
N ILE A 97 1.75 4.17 -3.67
CA ILE A 97 2.89 3.32 -4.02
C ILE A 97 2.77 2.87 -5.48
N GLY A 98 1.61 2.35 -5.89
CA GLY A 98 1.50 1.81 -7.26
C GLY A 98 2.24 0.48 -7.43
N MET A 99 2.70 0.22 -8.66
CA MET A 99 3.68 -0.85 -8.93
C MET A 99 5.07 -0.55 -8.36
N GLY A 100 5.37 0.72 -8.08
CA GLY A 100 6.61 1.10 -7.43
C GLY A 100 6.74 2.61 -7.24
N ARG A 101 7.53 2.99 -6.25
CA ARG A 101 7.79 4.39 -5.90
C ARG A 101 9.07 4.53 -5.09
N THR A 102 9.83 5.60 -5.33
CA THR A 102 10.82 6.09 -4.35
C THR A 102 10.29 7.34 -3.67
N ARG A 103 10.46 7.45 -2.34
CA ARG A 103 10.13 8.66 -1.60
C ARG A 103 10.96 8.83 -0.34
N LYS A 104 11.16 10.09 0.05
CA LYS A 104 11.56 10.46 1.40
C LYS A 104 10.36 10.34 2.35
N ALA A 105 10.56 9.68 3.47
CA ALA A 105 9.57 9.60 4.53
C ALA A 105 9.46 10.94 5.27
N THR A 106 8.23 11.41 5.46
CA THR A 106 7.91 12.67 6.14
C THR A 106 7.47 12.47 7.60
N ALA A 107 7.30 11.21 7.99
CA ALA A 107 6.87 10.77 9.31
C ALA A 107 7.58 9.45 9.65
N ALA A 108 7.57 9.08 10.93
CA ALA A 108 8.08 7.80 11.41
C ALA A 108 6.93 6.94 11.95
N GLY A 109 7.03 5.63 11.81
CA GLY A 109 6.02 4.69 12.30
C GLY A 109 5.97 3.39 11.52
N GLU A 110 5.08 2.49 11.92
CA GLU A 110 4.89 1.22 11.22
C GLU A 110 4.24 1.45 9.84
N LEU A 111 4.77 0.81 8.80
CA LEU A 111 4.18 0.80 7.47
C LEU A 111 2.93 -0.11 7.45
N TYR A 112 1.86 0.43 6.91
CA TYR A 112 0.67 -0.30 6.49
C TYR A 112 0.46 -0.13 5.00
N CYS A 113 -0.24 -1.07 4.39
CA CYS A 113 -0.63 -0.99 2.99
C CYS A 113 -2.12 -1.29 2.80
N PHE A 114 -2.74 -0.70 1.77
CA PHE A 114 -4.11 -1.03 1.38
C PHE A 114 -4.34 -0.70 -0.10
N ALA A 115 -5.29 -1.39 -0.74
CA ALA A 115 -5.76 -1.03 -2.07
C ALA A 115 -6.70 0.18 -1.99
N ASN A 116 -6.54 1.20 -2.82
CA ASN A 116 -7.32 2.44 -2.72
C ASN A 116 -8.79 2.26 -3.13
N ASP A 117 -9.65 1.96 -2.18
CA ASP A 117 -11.05 1.69 -2.44
C ASP A 117 -11.94 2.32 -1.36
N ALA A 118 -13.25 2.36 -1.60
CA ALA A 118 -14.24 2.80 -0.64
C ALA A 118 -14.24 1.89 0.58
N SER A 119 -14.24 2.48 1.77
CA SER A 119 -14.15 1.73 3.04
C SER A 119 -15.22 0.65 3.18
N PHE A 120 -16.38 0.78 2.55
CA PHE A 120 -17.48 -0.18 2.58
C PHE A 120 -17.44 -1.25 1.46
N ARG A 121 -16.48 -1.17 0.52
CA ARG A 121 -16.43 -2.05 -0.66
C ARG A 121 -15.42 -3.19 -0.62
N TYR A 122 -14.35 -3.12 0.17
CA TYR A 122 -13.32 -4.17 0.36
C TYR A 122 -13.72 -5.67 0.34
N HIS A 123 -14.98 -6.02 0.64
CA HIS A 123 -15.49 -7.38 0.51
C HIS A 123 -15.53 -7.92 -0.93
N ASP A 124 -15.51 -7.05 -1.95
CA ASP A 124 -15.46 -7.45 -3.36
C ASP A 124 -14.09 -7.25 -4.02
N ASN A 125 -13.09 -6.77 -3.26
CA ASN A 125 -11.70 -6.78 -3.68
C ASN A 125 -11.11 -8.17 -3.54
N ASP A 126 -10.18 -8.52 -4.42
CA ASP A 126 -9.48 -9.80 -4.40
C ASP A 126 -8.05 -9.62 -4.90
N GLY A 127 -7.21 -10.60 -4.57
CA GLY A 127 -5.82 -10.68 -4.99
C GLY A 127 -4.80 -10.28 -3.94
N GLN A 128 -3.56 -10.69 -4.21
CA GLN A 128 -2.42 -10.47 -3.33
C GLN A 128 -1.19 -10.04 -4.11
N LEU A 129 -0.24 -9.41 -3.39
CA LEU A 129 1.06 -9.03 -3.93
C LEU A 129 2.18 -9.20 -2.89
N THR A 130 3.42 -9.16 -3.37
CA THR A 130 4.62 -8.97 -2.55
C THR A 130 5.11 -7.53 -2.70
N LEU A 131 5.38 -6.87 -1.58
CA LEU A 131 5.99 -5.54 -1.55
C LEU A 131 7.44 -5.66 -1.10
N LYS A 132 8.38 -5.30 -1.97
CA LYS A 132 9.78 -5.10 -1.62
C LYS A 132 10.00 -3.66 -1.18
N VAL A 133 10.65 -3.47 -0.05
CA VAL A 133 11.01 -2.14 0.46
C VAL A 133 12.52 -2.10 0.69
N PHE A 134 13.18 -1.10 0.12
CA PHE A 134 14.62 -0.85 0.24
C PHE A 134 14.85 0.53 0.84
N ARG A 135 15.76 0.65 1.81
CA ARG A 135 16.20 1.94 2.35
C ARG A 135 17.46 2.40 1.63
N GLU A 136 17.43 3.60 1.05
CA GLU A 136 18.55 4.14 0.27
C GLU A 136 19.62 4.80 1.15
N ASP A 137 19.21 5.56 2.17
CA ASP A 137 20.08 6.41 3.01
C ASP A 137 19.79 6.32 4.52
#